data_AF-A0A9D8ATA1-F1
#
_entry.id   AF-A0A9D8ATA1-F1
#
_cell.length_a   1.000
_cell.length_b   1.000
_cell.length_c   1.000
_cell.angle_alpha   90.00
_cell.angle_beta   90.00
_cell.angle_gamma   90.00
#
_symmetry.space_group_name_H-M   'P 1'
#
loop_
_entity.id
_entity.type
_entity.pdbx_description
1 polymer ?
#
loop_
_entity_poly.entity_id
_entity_poly.type
_entity_poly.pdbx_seq_one_letter_code
_entity_poly.pdbx_strand_id
1 'polypeptide(L)'
;MQQSDKMCVIWGAGRIGRGFVADLLADAGYRILFVDQAQAVVDSLRERGQYTVVRATGTERQDRVIDGFEVLSTDETAQVAAALVAADLAAVAVFPRDLPTVARQMVPGLLRRRAERPDESLDILLCTNLAHAGPAFREPLLAALPPEARAWARSRIGVVESLVIRMVAEPPAEERERSPLLVWTNGYATFPVERCAFRGEVPAVPALRLVDDMRAEERRKLYTYNTFHAALAYLGALRGHVRVVDALADAWVRVGAEGALRESAAALQAEYEFAPEEMARWIEGVIAQTDNPALGDTVARYGADPRRKLRHDDRLAGPLRLARGHGIESPHLTRAIAAALLYRDPNDAGAAYVEGQVDALGPGKAVRALCGWPDPEPEWVEGIVRAYGRLPVEVQWAGYAEQAYHLGFGYERTYKGCGQCILAAVQDATGLFDRALFNGAFEAATGLAGGIGLCGDGTCSAFTGGALALGLYSPRRRTHFDADRESKYRAYDLIQRLHARYLAYYGGIRCCEIHNHEFGRAYDLRDPSEREAFEAAGAHRDKCTGVVARAARWVVEIIGEEQVKGQA
;
A
#
# COMPACT_ATOMS: atom_id res chain seq x y z
N MET A 1 -25.23 27.28 9.38
CA MET A 1 -23.97 28.04 9.32
C MET A 1 -24.26 29.31 8.55
N GLN A 2 -24.00 30.50 9.10
CA GLN A 2 -24.18 31.75 8.35
C GLN A 2 -23.27 31.68 7.11
N GLN A 3 -23.85 31.81 5.92
CA GLN A 3 -23.11 31.97 4.67
C GLN A 3 -22.17 33.17 4.86
N SER A 4 -20.86 32.96 4.73
CA SER A 4 -19.94 34.09 4.72
C SER A 4 -20.12 34.84 3.40
N ASP A 5 -20.01 36.16 3.42
CA ASP A 5 -20.01 36.97 2.17
C ASP A 5 -18.72 36.77 1.35
N LYS A 6 -17.80 35.92 1.81
CA LYS A 6 -16.50 35.71 1.16
C LYS A 6 -16.63 34.82 -0.07
N MET A 7 -15.93 35.20 -1.14
CA MET A 7 -15.92 34.51 -2.42
C MET A 7 -14.57 33.87 -2.70
N CYS A 8 -14.59 32.61 -3.16
CA CYS A 8 -13.42 31.95 -3.72
C CYS A 8 -13.61 31.65 -5.21
N VAL A 9 -12.64 32.08 -6.03
CA VAL A 9 -12.58 31.74 -7.44
C VAL A 9 -11.64 30.55 -7.65
N ILE A 10 -12.15 29.46 -8.22
CA ILE A 10 -11.42 28.22 -8.43
C ILE A 10 -11.20 27.98 -9.92
N TRP A 11 -9.95 28.08 -10.37
CA TRP A 11 -9.54 27.63 -11.70
C TRP A 11 -9.42 26.12 -11.75
N GLY A 12 -10.13 25.48 -12.67
CA GLY A 12 -10.20 24.04 -12.80
C GLY A 12 -11.38 23.47 -12.00
N ALA A 13 -12.50 23.30 -12.67
CA ALA A 13 -13.72 22.66 -12.17
C ALA A 13 -13.68 21.13 -12.33
N GLY A 14 -12.48 20.54 -12.38
CA GLY A 14 -12.28 19.10 -12.41
C GLY A 14 -12.51 18.44 -11.05
N ARG A 15 -12.11 17.17 -10.93
CA ARG A 15 -12.30 16.36 -9.73
C ARG A 15 -11.66 16.96 -8.47
N ILE A 16 -10.44 17.48 -8.54
CA ILE A 16 -9.77 18.11 -7.39
C ILE A 16 -10.43 19.45 -7.04
N GLY A 17 -10.74 20.28 -8.03
CA GLY A 17 -11.44 21.54 -7.80
C GLY A 17 -12.79 21.34 -7.10
N ARG A 18 -13.60 20.40 -7.59
CA ARG A 18 -14.94 20.11 -7.05
C ARG A 18 -14.94 19.31 -5.74
N GLY A 19 -14.14 18.23 -5.68
CA GLY A 19 -14.17 17.26 -4.59
C GLY A 19 -13.15 17.49 -3.48
N PHE A 20 -12.26 18.48 -3.61
CA PHE A 20 -11.33 18.86 -2.55
C PHE A 20 -11.44 20.34 -2.21
N VAL A 21 -11.10 21.21 -3.16
CA VAL A 21 -11.00 22.66 -2.89
C VAL A 21 -12.36 23.27 -2.57
N ALA A 22 -13.33 23.12 -3.47
CA ALA A 22 -14.68 23.64 -3.28
C ALA A 22 -15.38 22.99 -2.07
N ASP A 23 -15.18 21.68 -1.87
CA ASP A 23 -15.76 20.96 -0.73
C ASP A 23 -15.31 21.55 0.62
N LEU A 24 -14.01 21.81 0.78
CA LEU A 24 -13.46 22.38 2.02
C LEU A 24 -13.79 23.85 2.21
N LEU A 25 -13.79 24.64 1.13
CA LEU A 25 -14.08 26.07 1.20
C LEU A 25 -15.58 26.35 1.37
N ALA A 26 -16.45 25.57 0.73
CA ALA A 26 -17.88 25.62 0.98
C ALA A 26 -18.21 25.24 2.44
N ASP A 27 -17.46 24.30 3.03
CA ASP A 27 -17.54 23.98 4.46
C ASP A 27 -17.13 25.12 5.38
N ALA A 28 -16.27 26.03 4.91
CA ALA A 28 -15.93 27.25 5.62
C ALA A 28 -16.87 28.42 5.29
N GLY A 29 -17.92 28.19 4.49
CA GLY A 29 -18.93 29.19 4.15
C GLY A 29 -18.54 30.13 3.00
N TYR A 30 -17.54 29.79 2.18
CA TYR A 30 -17.21 30.56 0.98
C TYR A 30 -18.25 30.33 -0.12
N ARG A 31 -18.62 31.40 -0.81
CA ARG A 31 -19.29 31.33 -2.12
C ARG A 31 -18.28 30.87 -3.17
N ILE A 32 -18.64 29.88 -3.97
CA ILE A 32 -17.73 29.27 -4.95
C ILE A 32 -18.04 29.80 -6.34
N LEU A 33 -17.01 30.24 -7.06
CA LEU A 33 -17.08 30.50 -8.50
C LEU A 33 -16.03 29.65 -9.21
N PHE A 34 -16.46 28.80 -10.13
CA PHE A 34 -15.57 27.99 -10.96
C PHE A 34 -15.19 28.73 -12.25
N VAL A 35 -13.95 28.56 -12.68
CA VAL A 35 -13.47 28.95 -14.01
C VAL A 35 -12.85 27.73 -14.67
N ASP A 36 -13.34 27.33 -15.85
CA ASP A 36 -12.80 26.19 -16.59
C ASP A 36 -12.78 26.45 -18.10
N GLN A 37 -11.84 25.83 -18.81
CA GLN A 37 -11.73 25.89 -20.27
C GLN A 37 -12.58 24.82 -20.96
N ALA A 38 -12.91 23.74 -20.26
CA ALA A 38 -13.69 22.63 -20.81
C ALA A 38 -15.17 23.02 -20.85
N GLN A 39 -15.64 23.48 -22.00
CA GLN A 39 -17.02 23.95 -22.18
C GLN A 39 -18.07 22.90 -21.73
N ALA A 40 -17.84 21.62 -21.99
CA ALA A 40 -18.72 20.54 -21.54
C ALA A 40 -18.87 20.47 -20.00
N VAL A 41 -17.81 20.77 -19.25
CA VAL A 41 -17.85 20.82 -17.77
C VAL A 41 -18.59 22.08 -17.31
N VAL A 42 -18.32 23.22 -17.95
CA VAL A 42 -18.99 24.49 -17.68
C VAL A 42 -20.50 24.38 -17.88
N ASP A 43 -20.92 23.90 -19.05
CA ASP A 43 -22.33 23.74 -19.40
C ASP A 43 -23.03 22.78 -18.44
N SER A 44 -22.40 21.63 -18.14
CA SER A 44 -22.97 20.63 -17.23
C SER A 44 -23.17 21.17 -15.81
N LEU A 45 -22.21 21.95 -15.30
CA LEU A 45 -22.33 22.56 -13.96
C LEU A 45 -23.41 23.65 -13.94
N ARG A 46 -23.51 24.48 -14.99
CA ARG A 46 -24.56 25.52 -15.12
C ARG A 46 -25.96 24.92 -15.22
N GLU A 47 -26.12 23.90 -16.07
CA GLU A 47 -27.41 23.23 -16.29
C GLU A 47 -27.93 22.58 -15.00
N ARG A 48 -27.04 21.91 -14.24
CA ARG A 48 -27.43 21.18 -13.04
C ARG A 48 -27.53 22.06 -11.80
N GLY A 49 -26.74 23.13 -11.70
CA GLY A 49 -26.71 24.06 -10.56
C GLY A 49 -26.22 23.46 -9.23
N GLN A 50 -25.97 22.15 -9.19
CA GLN A 50 -25.48 21.41 -8.03
C GLN A 50 -24.71 20.15 -8.46
N TYR A 51 -23.86 19.64 -7.58
CA TYR A 51 -23.22 18.33 -7.72
C TYR A 51 -23.00 17.68 -6.35
N THR A 52 -22.72 16.37 -6.35
CA THR A 52 -22.49 15.61 -5.11
C THR A 52 -21.01 15.27 -4.93
N VAL A 53 -20.50 15.48 -3.73
CA VAL A 53 -19.22 14.98 -3.24
C VAL A 53 -19.48 13.84 -2.26
N VAL A 54 -18.95 12.65 -2.55
CA VAL A 54 -18.97 11.52 -1.63
C VAL A 54 -17.68 11.54 -0.81
N ARG A 55 -17.83 11.53 0.52
CA ARG A 55 -16.76 11.34 1.48
C ARG A 55 -16.88 9.92 2.02
N ALA A 56 -16.08 9.01 1.46
CA ALA A 56 -16.09 7.60 1.82
C ALA A 56 -14.88 7.29 2.70
N THR A 57 -15.11 7.05 4.00
CA THR A 57 -14.06 6.76 4.98
C THR A 57 -14.27 5.36 5.54
N GLY A 58 -13.44 4.40 5.10
CA GLY A 58 -13.64 3.00 5.45
C GLY A 58 -14.97 2.47 4.91
N THR A 59 -15.91 2.13 5.80
CA THR A 59 -17.27 1.69 5.45
C THR A 59 -18.31 2.82 5.53
N GLU A 60 -17.94 3.99 6.05
CA GLU A 60 -18.83 5.12 6.18
C GLU A 60 -18.88 5.93 4.88
N ARG A 61 -20.10 6.32 4.49
CA ARG A 61 -20.37 7.14 3.30
C ARG A 61 -21.14 8.39 3.74
N GLN A 62 -20.59 9.55 3.42
CA GLN A 62 -21.29 10.82 3.56
C GLN A 62 -21.41 11.51 2.20
N ASP A 63 -22.64 11.72 1.75
CA ASP A 63 -22.93 12.45 0.52
C ASP A 63 -23.21 13.91 0.84
N ARG A 64 -22.48 14.79 0.18
CA ARG A 64 -22.61 16.23 0.34
C ARG A 64 -22.99 16.88 -0.98
N VAL A 65 -24.08 17.62 -0.99
CA VAL A 65 -24.45 18.45 -2.13
C VAL A 65 -23.71 19.78 -2.04
N ILE A 66 -23.07 20.17 -3.14
CA ILE A 66 -22.51 21.51 -3.35
C ILE A 66 -23.41 22.19 -4.37
N ASP A 67 -23.99 23.33 -4.00
CA ASP A 67 -24.88 24.14 -4.81
C ASP A 67 -24.54 25.64 -4.64
N GLY A 68 -25.33 26.51 -5.28
CA GLY A 68 -25.18 27.97 -5.13
C GLY A 68 -23.86 28.54 -5.65
N PHE A 69 -23.15 27.77 -6.47
CA PHE A 69 -21.91 28.19 -7.11
C PHE A 69 -22.20 28.87 -8.45
N GLU A 70 -21.25 29.71 -8.86
CA GLU A 70 -21.22 30.31 -10.18
C GLU A 70 -20.17 29.59 -11.06
N VAL A 71 -20.33 29.63 -12.38
CA VAL A 71 -19.40 28.97 -13.30
C VAL A 71 -19.18 29.89 -14.49
N LEU A 72 -17.92 30.11 -14.86
CA LEU A 72 -17.50 30.86 -16.03
C LEU A 72 -16.59 30.01 -16.92
N SER A 73 -16.74 30.17 -18.23
CA SER A 73 -15.74 29.72 -19.19
C SER A 73 -14.52 30.67 -19.15
N THR A 74 -13.33 30.15 -19.45
CA THR A 74 -12.14 31.00 -19.63
C THR A 74 -12.29 32.04 -20.74
N ASP A 75 -13.25 31.85 -21.65
CA ASP A 75 -13.54 32.79 -22.74
C ASP A 75 -14.35 34.02 -22.27
N GLU A 76 -15.02 33.93 -21.13
CA GLU A 76 -15.79 35.02 -20.49
C GLU A 76 -14.86 35.97 -19.73
N THR A 77 -13.85 36.48 -20.43
CA THR A 77 -12.70 37.20 -19.87
C THR A 77 -13.07 38.41 -19.01
N ALA A 78 -14.11 39.17 -19.39
CA ALA A 78 -14.57 40.33 -18.63
C ALA A 78 -15.23 39.93 -17.29
N GLN A 79 -16.01 38.85 -17.29
CA GLN A 79 -16.68 38.30 -16.11
C GLN A 79 -15.65 37.66 -15.18
N VAL A 80 -14.70 36.90 -15.72
CA VAL A 80 -13.59 36.31 -14.94
C VAL A 80 -12.74 37.41 -14.29
N ALA A 81 -12.46 38.49 -15.02
CA ALA A 81 -11.76 39.65 -14.47
C ALA A 81 -12.56 40.32 -13.35
N ALA A 82 -13.88 40.49 -13.50
CA ALA A 82 -14.74 41.01 -12.45
C ALA A 82 -14.78 40.11 -11.20
N ALA A 83 -14.85 38.79 -11.40
CA ALA A 83 -14.82 37.81 -10.32
C ALA A 83 -13.52 37.90 -9.52
N LEU A 84 -12.36 38.07 -10.18
CA LEU A 84 -11.07 38.27 -9.49
C LEU A 84 -10.99 39.55 -8.65
N VAL A 85 -11.67 40.62 -9.08
CA VAL A 85 -11.75 41.86 -8.29
C VAL A 85 -12.60 41.64 -7.04
N ALA A 86 -13.66 40.85 -7.13
CA ALA A 86 -14.55 40.56 -6.01
C ALA A 86 -13.99 39.47 -5.06
N ALA A 87 -13.11 38.60 -5.54
CA ALA A 87 -12.60 37.45 -4.79
C ALA A 87 -11.85 37.84 -3.51
N ASP A 88 -12.05 37.05 -2.45
CA ASP A 88 -11.26 37.08 -1.22
C ASP A 88 -10.13 36.05 -1.24
N LEU A 89 -10.30 34.99 -2.04
CA LEU A 89 -9.34 33.91 -2.21
C LEU A 89 -9.43 33.37 -3.63
N ALA A 90 -8.30 32.93 -4.19
CA ALA A 90 -8.30 32.16 -5.42
C ALA A 90 -7.64 30.80 -5.20
N ALA A 91 -8.03 29.82 -6.01
CA ALA A 91 -7.40 28.52 -6.04
C ALA A 91 -7.20 28.03 -7.48
N VAL A 92 -6.12 27.28 -7.71
CA VAL A 92 -5.76 26.76 -9.03
C VAL A 92 -5.61 25.24 -8.92
N ALA A 93 -6.58 24.50 -9.45
CA ALA A 93 -6.68 23.04 -9.42
C ALA A 93 -6.60 22.43 -10.83
N VAL A 94 -5.56 22.81 -11.58
CA VAL A 94 -5.28 22.32 -12.95
C VAL A 94 -4.04 21.43 -12.99
N PHE A 95 -3.81 20.76 -14.12
CA PHE A 95 -2.58 19.99 -14.32
C PHE A 95 -1.36 20.92 -14.32
N PRO A 96 -0.18 20.44 -13.84
CA PRO A 96 1.03 21.28 -13.75
C PRO A 96 1.41 22.00 -15.05
N ARG A 97 1.23 21.35 -16.20
CA ARG A 97 1.51 21.90 -17.54
C ARG A 97 0.66 23.13 -17.88
N ASP A 98 -0.50 23.29 -17.24
CA ASP A 98 -1.47 24.35 -17.53
C ASP A 98 -1.28 25.58 -16.61
N LEU A 99 -0.43 25.49 -15.57
CA LEU A 99 -0.16 26.60 -14.64
C LEU A 99 0.28 27.90 -15.35
N PRO A 100 1.19 27.88 -16.35
CA PRO A 100 1.58 29.11 -17.05
C PRO A 100 0.43 29.76 -17.81
N THR A 101 -0.51 28.96 -18.33
CA THR A 101 -1.68 29.46 -19.05
C THR A 101 -2.66 30.12 -18.09
N VAL A 102 -2.98 29.49 -16.97
CA VAL A 102 -3.84 30.08 -15.92
C VAL A 102 -3.23 31.37 -15.38
N ALA A 103 -1.92 31.38 -15.10
CA ALA A 103 -1.20 32.57 -14.66
C ALA A 103 -1.41 33.77 -15.61
N ARG A 104 -1.37 33.55 -16.93
CA ARG A 104 -1.66 34.58 -17.94
C ARG A 104 -3.12 35.01 -17.97
N GLN A 105 -4.05 34.05 -17.85
CA GLN A 105 -5.50 34.33 -17.84
C GLN A 105 -5.93 35.21 -16.67
N MET A 106 -5.23 35.15 -15.53
CA MET A 106 -5.54 35.98 -14.35
C MET A 106 -5.07 37.44 -14.50
N VAL A 107 -4.14 37.74 -15.41
CA VAL A 107 -3.51 39.08 -15.53
C VAL A 107 -4.53 40.21 -15.72
N PRO A 108 -5.52 40.15 -16.63
CA PRO A 108 -6.49 41.23 -16.79
C PRO A 108 -7.28 41.52 -15.51
N GLY A 109 -7.70 40.48 -14.79
CA GLY A 109 -8.41 40.62 -13.51
C GLY A 109 -7.52 41.19 -12.41
N LEU A 110 -6.24 40.77 -12.34
CA LEU A 110 -5.29 41.30 -11.36
C LEU A 110 -4.94 42.77 -11.62
N LEU A 111 -4.78 43.18 -12.88
CA LEU A 111 -4.57 44.59 -13.22
C LEU A 111 -5.79 45.45 -12.88
N ARG A 112 -6.99 44.93 -13.14
CA ARG A 112 -8.23 45.59 -12.74
C ARG A 112 -8.34 45.69 -11.22
N ARG A 113 -8.02 44.61 -10.50
CA ARG A 113 -8.00 44.60 -9.03
C ARG A 113 -6.98 45.60 -8.48
N ARG A 114 -5.79 45.70 -9.06
CA ARG A 114 -4.81 46.74 -8.69
C ARG A 114 -5.38 48.15 -8.81
N ALA A 115 -6.18 48.42 -9.85
CA ALA A 115 -6.76 49.74 -10.07
C ALA A 115 -7.92 50.03 -9.11
N GLU A 116 -8.77 49.05 -8.83
CA GLU A 116 -9.98 49.23 -8.02
C GLU A 116 -9.75 48.99 -6.51
N ARG A 117 -8.80 48.13 -6.14
CA ARG A 117 -8.50 47.68 -4.78
C ARG A 117 -6.99 47.51 -4.55
N PRO A 118 -6.19 48.59 -4.68
CA PRO A 118 -4.72 48.52 -4.66
C PRO A 118 -4.11 47.99 -3.36
N ASP A 119 -4.82 48.17 -2.24
CA ASP A 119 -4.35 47.81 -0.90
C ASP A 119 -4.79 46.43 -0.41
N GLU A 120 -5.76 45.82 -1.09
CA GLU A 120 -6.24 44.48 -0.76
C GLU A 120 -5.34 43.42 -1.40
N SER A 121 -4.85 42.49 -0.57
CA SER A 121 -4.14 41.31 -1.05
C SER A 121 -5.11 40.30 -1.68
N LEU A 122 -4.57 39.44 -2.55
CA LEU A 122 -5.26 38.25 -3.04
C LEU A 122 -4.29 37.07 -2.95
N ASP A 123 -4.65 36.07 -2.17
CA ASP A 123 -3.88 34.83 -2.04
C ASP A 123 -4.43 33.77 -3.01
N ILE A 124 -3.51 33.11 -3.72
CA ILE A 124 -3.79 32.09 -4.74
C ILE A 124 -3.23 30.76 -4.24
N LEU A 125 -4.11 29.81 -3.92
CA LEU A 125 -3.75 28.46 -3.48
C LEU A 125 -3.45 27.56 -4.69
N LEU A 126 -2.22 27.07 -4.81
CA LEU A 126 -1.83 26.16 -5.88
C LEU A 126 -2.13 24.70 -5.52
N CYS A 127 -3.22 24.17 -6.04
CA CYS A 127 -3.78 22.85 -5.71
C CYS A 127 -3.37 21.81 -6.77
N THR A 128 -2.08 21.53 -6.89
CA THR A 128 -1.54 20.66 -7.94
C THR A 128 -0.69 19.53 -7.36
N ASN A 129 -0.36 18.52 -8.18
CA ASN A 129 0.50 17.40 -7.80
C ASN A 129 1.95 17.61 -8.30
N LEU A 130 2.36 18.87 -8.42
CA LEU A 130 3.74 19.28 -8.71
C LEU A 130 4.37 19.74 -7.40
N ALA A 131 5.46 19.08 -7.00
CA ALA A 131 6.29 19.56 -5.90
C ALA A 131 6.93 20.89 -6.29
N HIS A 132 6.97 21.84 -5.37
CA HIS A 132 7.50 23.18 -5.58
C HIS A 132 6.85 23.92 -6.77
N ALA A 133 5.51 23.96 -6.81
CA ALA A 133 4.73 24.54 -7.90
C ALA A 133 4.75 26.07 -7.97
N GLY A 134 5.17 26.75 -6.91
CA GLY A 134 5.17 28.21 -6.75
C GLY A 134 5.87 28.93 -7.89
N PRO A 135 7.14 28.62 -8.21
CA PRO A 135 7.86 29.23 -9.33
C PRO A 135 7.17 28.99 -10.68
N ALA A 136 6.65 27.78 -10.91
CA ALA A 136 5.99 27.40 -12.17
C ALA A 136 4.72 28.23 -12.46
N PHE A 137 4.13 28.83 -11.44
CA PHE A 137 3.01 29.76 -11.58
C PHE A 137 3.44 31.24 -11.49
N ARG A 138 4.26 31.59 -10.50
CA ARG A 138 4.66 32.97 -10.20
C ARG A 138 5.49 33.60 -11.31
N GLU A 139 6.41 32.85 -11.94
CA GLU A 139 7.26 33.38 -13.00
C GLU A 139 6.46 33.75 -14.27
N PRO A 140 5.62 32.85 -14.84
CA PRO A 140 4.73 33.22 -15.94
C PRO A 140 3.80 34.40 -15.61
N LEU A 141 3.29 34.47 -14.38
CA LEU A 141 2.43 35.56 -13.93
C LEU A 141 3.18 36.90 -13.98
N LEU A 142 4.36 36.98 -13.37
CA LEU A 142 5.17 38.21 -13.34
C LEU A 142 5.67 38.61 -14.73
N ALA A 143 5.98 37.64 -15.58
CA ALA A 143 6.42 37.89 -16.95
C ALA A 143 5.30 38.51 -17.80
N ALA A 144 4.05 38.06 -17.60
CA ALA A 144 2.89 38.57 -18.31
C ALA A 144 2.38 39.92 -17.78
N LEU A 145 2.78 40.33 -16.58
CA LEU A 145 2.45 41.63 -16.00
C LEU A 145 3.33 42.77 -16.58
N PRO A 146 2.75 43.96 -16.83
CA PRO A 146 3.51 45.18 -17.12
C PRO A 146 4.55 45.47 -16.02
N PRO A 147 5.75 46.01 -16.36
CA PRO A 147 6.83 46.25 -15.40
C PRO A 147 6.41 47.00 -14.13
N GLU A 148 5.56 48.01 -14.28
CA GLU A 148 5.02 48.85 -13.20
C GLU A 148 4.06 48.11 -12.25
N ALA A 149 3.52 46.96 -12.65
CA ALA A 149 2.62 46.14 -11.83
C ALA A 149 3.36 45.07 -11.01
N ARG A 150 4.61 44.75 -11.35
CA ARG A 150 5.35 43.62 -10.77
C ARG A 150 5.67 43.82 -9.28
N ALA A 151 5.99 45.04 -8.87
CA ALA A 151 6.26 45.36 -7.46
C ALA A 151 5.00 45.21 -6.59
N TRP A 152 3.87 45.69 -7.11
CA TRP A 152 2.56 45.47 -6.50
C TRP A 152 2.23 43.98 -6.41
N ALA A 153 2.38 43.24 -7.51
CA ALA A 153 2.07 41.81 -7.52
C ALA A 153 2.91 41.01 -6.49
N ARG A 154 4.21 41.32 -6.35
CA ARG A 154 5.05 40.65 -5.34
C ARG A 154 4.62 40.93 -3.89
N SER A 155 4.05 42.11 -3.63
CA SER A 155 3.64 42.54 -2.29
C SER A 155 2.19 42.21 -1.94
N ARG A 156 1.29 42.16 -2.93
CA ARG A 156 -0.16 41.96 -2.72
C ARG A 156 -0.70 40.62 -3.20
N ILE A 157 -0.01 39.92 -4.09
CA ILE A 157 -0.46 38.61 -4.59
C ILE A 157 0.33 37.50 -3.90
N GLY A 158 -0.34 36.76 -3.03
CA GLY A 158 0.22 35.54 -2.47
C GLY A 158 0.10 34.42 -3.47
N VAL A 159 1.20 33.74 -3.75
CA VAL A 159 1.20 32.48 -4.49
C VAL A 159 1.59 31.42 -3.48
N VAL A 160 0.57 30.72 -2.97
CA VAL A 160 0.67 29.84 -1.81
C VAL A 160 0.73 28.40 -2.29
N GLU A 161 1.86 27.74 -2.05
CA GLU A 161 1.99 26.31 -2.30
C GLU A 161 1.08 25.52 -1.35
N SER A 162 0.60 24.38 -1.81
CA SER A 162 -0.28 23.51 -1.03
C SER A 162 -0.01 22.04 -1.33
N LEU A 163 -0.38 21.17 -0.38
CA LEU A 163 -0.21 19.73 -0.52
C LEU A 163 -1.56 19.04 -0.70
N VAL A 164 -1.84 18.57 -1.92
CA VAL A 164 -3.05 17.80 -2.21
C VAL A 164 -2.87 16.34 -1.76
N ILE A 165 -3.54 15.94 -0.67
CA ILE A 165 -3.49 14.57 -0.10
C ILE A 165 -4.78 13.78 -0.36
N ARG A 166 -5.92 14.47 -0.54
CA ARG A 166 -7.22 13.82 -0.73
C ARG A 166 -7.23 12.91 -1.96
N MET A 167 -7.55 11.64 -1.73
CA MET A 167 -7.71 10.65 -2.80
C MET A 167 -9.05 10.85 -3.47
N VAL A 168 -9.06 10.83 -4.80
CA VAL A 168 -10.28 10.86 -5.60
C VAL A 168 -10.32 9.59 -6.43
N ALA A 169 -11.31 8.74 -6.15
CA ALA A 169 -11.54 7.50 -6.87
C ALA A 169 -12.44 7.75 -8.09
N GLU A 170 -12.42 6.81 -9.02
CA GLU A 170 -13.47 6.76 -10.04
C GLU A 170 -14.74 6.24 -9.36
N PRO A 171 -15.88 6.96 -9.47
CA PRO A 171 -17.13 6.44 -8.91
C PRO A 171 -17.54 5.13 -9.59
N PRO A 172 -18.33 4.27 -8.92
CA PRO A 172 -18.95 3.12 -9.56
C PRO A 172 -19.65 3.52 -10.86
N ALA A 173 -19.56 2.68 -11.90
CA ALA A 173 -20.06 3.01 -13.24
C ALA A 173 -21.54 3.45 -13.22
N GLU A 174 -22.37 2.73 -12.46
CA GLU A 174 -23.79 3.04 -12.29
C GLU A 174 -24.05 4.43 -11.67
N GLU A 175 -23.23 4.84 -10.69
CA GLU A 175 -23.36 6.16 -10.06
C GLU A 175 -22.86 7.27 -10.97
N ARG A 176 -21.78 7.00 -11.71
CA ARG A 176 -21.23 7.94 -12.70
C ARG A 176 -22.18 8.20 -13.86
N GLU A 177 -22.89 7.17 -14.32
CA GLU A 177 -23.94 7.31 -15.34
C GLU A 177 -25.11 8.16 -14.87
N ARG A 178 -25.53 7.98 -13.60
CA ARG A 178 -26.62 8.77 -12.99
C ARG A 178 -26.21 10.21 -12.72
N SER A 179 -24.97 10.43 -12.28
CA SER A 179 -24.45 11.74 -11.89
C SER A 179 -23.03 11.95 -12.43
N PRO A 180 -22.89 12.46 -13.68
CA PRO A 180 -21.59 12.70 -14.31
C PRO A 180 -20.68 13.69 -13.56
N LEU A 181 -21.26 14.53 -12.70
CA LEU A 181 -20.52 15.50 -11.89
C LEU A 181 -20.11 14.96 -10.51
N LEU A 182 -20.58 13.77 -10.13
CA LEU A 182 -20.26 13.10 -8.86
C LEU A 182 -18.74 13.01 -8.68
N VAL A 183 -18.28 13.36 -7.48
CA VAL A 183 -16.87 13.19 -7.11
C VAL A 183 -16.77 12.29 -5.89
N TRP A 184 -16.06 11.17 -6.03
CA TRP A 184 -15.89 10.19 -4.95
C TRP A 184 -14.53 10.34 -4.30
N THR A 185 -14.49 10.59 -2.99
CA THR A 185 -13.25 10.91 -2.26
C THR A 185 -13.13 10.13 -0.98
N ASN A 186 -11.92 10.07 -0.42
CA ASN A 186 -11.68 9.50 0.89
C ASN A 186 -12.02 10.43 2.08
N GLY A 187 -12.65 11.59 1.82
CA GLY A 187 -13.06 12.54 2.86
C GLY A 187 -11.92 13.25 3.60
N TYR A 188 -10.65 13.08 3.21
CA TYR A 188 -9.50 13.63 3.94
C TYR A 188 -9.62 15.15 4.12
N ALA A 189 -9.71 15.62 5.37
CA ALA A 189 -10.18 16.96 5.70
C ALA A 189 -9.07 18.01 5.88
N THR A 190 -7.79 17.62 5.82
CA THR A 190 -6.67 18.54 6.04
C THR A 190 -6.10 19.06 4.73
N PHE A 191 -5.83 20.36 4.68
CA PHE A 191 -5.29 21.06 3.51
C PHE A 191 -4.04 21.87 3.90
N PRO A 192 -2.85 21.26 3.80
CA PRO A 192 -1.60 21.93 4.14
C PRO A 192 -1.28 23.07 3.16
N VAL A 193 -0.94 24.25 3.69
CA VAL A 193 -0.61 25.45 2.91
C VAL A 193 0.59 26.18 3.50
N GLU A 194 1.42 26.76 2.64
CA GLU A 194 2.65 27.45 3.04
C GLU A 194 2.34 28.76 3.76
N ARG A 195 2.68 28.85 5.06
CA ARG A 195 2.34 30.01 5.90
C ARG A 195 2.94 31.31 5.38
N CYS A 196 4.21 31.30 5.01
CA CYS A 196 4.97 32.52 4.67
C CYS A 196 4.64 33.08 3.28
N ALA A 197 3.88 32.35 2.47
CA ALA A 197 3.50 32.76 1.12
C ALA A 197 2.24 33.65 1.07
N PHE A 198 1.45 33.68 2.15
CA PHE A 198 0.30 34.57 2.25
C PHE A 198 0.73 36.05 2.27
N ARG A 199 -0.04 36.89 1.59
CA ARG A 199 0.07 38.36 1.59
C ARG A 199 -1.14 39.02 2.24
N GLY A 200 -2.28 38.35 2.29
CA GLY A 200 -3.45 38.75 3.07
C GLY A 200 -3.46 38.12 4.46
N GLU A 201 -4.56 38.36 5.17
CA GLU A 201 -4.87 37.57 6.36
C GLU A 201 -5.13 36.12 5.97
N VAL A 202 -4.57 35.17 6.73
CA VAL A 202 -4.83 33.75 6.49
C VAL A 202 -6.33 33.49 6.65
N PRO A 203 -6.98 32.86 5.65
CA PRO A 203 -8.40 32.51 5.73
C PRO A 203 -8.74 31.68 6.97
N ALA A 204 -9.85 32.03 7.64
CA ALA A 204 -10.41 31.26 8.75
C ALA A 204 -11.14 30.00 8.25
N VAL A 205 -10.39 29.10 7.61
CA VAL A 205 -10.88 27.84 7.06
C VAL A 205 -10.33 26.71 7.94
N PRO A 206 -11.18 25.98 8.69
CA PRO A 206 -10.73 24.95 9.64
C PRO A 206 -9.85 23.85 9.03
N ALA A 207 -10.02 23.61 7.72
CA ALA A 207 -9.24 22.62 6.99
C ALA A 207 -7.79 23.07 6.71
N LEU A 208 -7.49 24.37 6.72
CA LEU A 208 -6.15 24.87 6.41
C LEU A 208 -5.17 24.53 7.53
N ARG A 209 -4.15 23.75 7.20
CA ARG A 209 -3.02 23.48 8.08
C ARG A 209 -1.83 24.29 7.62
N LEU A 210 -1.50 25.34 8.36
CA LEU A 210 -0.34 26.17 8.05
C LEU A 210 0.96 25.39 8.32
N VAL A 211 1.85 25.37 7.33
CA VAL A 211 3.16 24.72 7.43
C VAL A 211 4.27 25.72 7.13
N ASP A 212 5.39 25.56 7.83
CA ASP A 212 6.54 26.46 7.72
C ASP A 212 7.57 25.95 6.69
N ASP A 213 7.67 24.63 6.49
CA ASP A 213 8.47 24.01 5.44
C ASP A 213 7.59 23.13 4.52
N MET A 214 7.16 23.71 3.40
CA MET A 214 6.36 22.97 2.41
C MET A 214 7.16 21.84 1.73
N ARG A 215 8.48 21.98 1.59
CA ARG A 215 9.31 20.95 0.95
C ARG A 215 9.40 19.70 1.81
N ALA A 216 9.51 19.87 3.12
CA ALA A 216 9.45 18.76 4.08
C ALA A 216 8.11 18.02 3.98
N GLU A 217 7.01 18.74 3.84
CA GLU A 217 5.65 18.17 3.71
C GLU A 217 5.44 17.41 2.39
N GLU A 218 5.91 17.97 1.28
CA GLU A 218 5.92 17.31 -0.03
C GLU A 218 6.73 16.02 0.02
N ARG A 219 7.93 16.09 0.62
CA ARG A 219 8.80 14.92 0.79
C ARG A 219 8.13 13.89 1.70
N ARG A 220 7.51 14.31 2.80
CA ARG A 220 6.77 13.44 3.70
C ARG A 220 5.68 12.67 2.95
N LYS A 221 4.82 13.33 2.18
CA LYS A 221 3.80 12.65 1.36
C LYS A 221 4.42 11.69 0.34
N LEU A 222 5.45 12.13 -0.39
CA LEU A 222 6.08 11.30 -1.42
C LEU A 222 6.78 10.07 -0.82
N TYR A 223 7.37 10.18 0.36
CA TYR A 223 8.15 9.10 0.98
C TYR A 223 7.33 8.29 2.00
N THR A 224 6.07 8.64 2.23
CA THR A 224 5.16 7.83 3.06
C THR A 224 4.02 7.26 2.21
N TYR A 225 2.99 8.04 1.89
CA TYR A 225 1.84 7.59 1.08
C TYR A 225 2.28 6.87 -0.19
N ASN A 226 3.09 7.55 -1.01
CA ASN A 226 3.45 7.00 -2.31
C ASN A 226 4.40 5.80 -2.19
N THR A 227 5.31 5.78 -1.21
CA THR A 227 6.20 4.65 -0.92
C THR A 227 5.41 3.45 -0.44
N PHE A 228 4.49 3.64 0.51
CA PHE A 228 3.63 2.59 1.04
C PHE A 228 2.76 2.00 -0.06
N HIS A 229 2.13 2.83 -0.89
CA HIS A 229 1.33 2.36 -2.04
C HIS A 229 2.15 1.55 -3.04
N ALA A 230 3.36 1.99 -3.35
CA ALA A 230 4.24 1.27 -4.27
C ALA A 230 4.70 -0.07 -3.68
N ALA A 231 5.15 -0.08 -2.42
CA ALA A 231 5.57 -1.31 -1.74
C ALA A 231 4.41 -2.32 -1.64
N LEU A 232 3.23 -1.84 -1.24
CA LEU A 232 2.00 -2.64 -1.13
C LEU A 232 1.60 -3.23 -2.50
N ALA A 233 1.66 -2.44 -3.57
CA ALA A 233 1.35 -2.91 -4.91
C ALA A 233 2.35 -3.96 -5.41
N TYR A 234 3.64 -3.71 -5.31
CA TYR A 234 4.63 -4.65 -5.86
C TYR A 234 4.71 -5.96 -5.07
N LEU A 235 4.63 -5.91 -3.74
CA LEU A 235 4.53 -7.11 -2.92
C LEU A 235 3.18 -7.82 -3.09
N GLY A 236 2.09 -7.07 -3.22
CA GLY A 236 0.75 -7.61 -3.49
C GLY A 236 0.66 -8.33 -4.84
N ALA A 237 1.28 -7.76 -5.88
CA ALA A 237 1.34 -8.36 -7.22
C ALA A 237 2.07 -9.71 -7.20
N LEU A 238 3.16 -9.82 -6.44
CA LEU A 238 3.88 -11.09 -6.27
C LEU A 238 2.99 -12.17 -5.63
N ARG A 239 2.05 -11.80 -4.77
CA ARG A 239 1.07 -12.70 -4.14
C ARG A 239 -0.22 -12.88 -4.96
N GLY A 240 -0.31 -12.29 -6.15
CA GLY A 240 -1.46 -12.41 -7.04
C GLY A 240 -2.68 -11.58 -6.62
N HIS A 241 -2.53 -10.61 -5.71
CA HIS A 241 -3.64 -9.78 -5.26
C HIS A 241 -4.05 -8.76 -6.32
N VAL A 242 -5.36 -8.55 -6.48
CA VAL A 242 -5.92 -7.57 -7.42
C VAL A 242 -6.27 -6.26 -6.74
N ARG A 243 -6.96 -6.31 -5.59
CA ARG A 243 -7.35 -5.11 -4.83
C ARG A 243 -6.29 -4.78 -3.78
N VAL A 244 -6.11 -3.48 -3.53
CA VAL A 244 -5.14 -2.99 -2.53
C VAL A 244 -5.51 -3.45 -1.11
N VAL A 245 -6.80 -3.48 -0.78
CA VAL A 245 -7.27 -3.94 0.53
C VAL A 245 -7.02 -5.43 0.76
N ASP A 246 -7.11 -6.27 -0.28
CA ASP A 246 -6.79 -7.70 -0.17
C ASP A 246 -5.28 -7.90 0.02
N ALA A 247 -4.47 -7.12 -0.71
CA ALA A 247 -3.02 -7.09 -0.52
C ALA A 247 -2.63 -6.64 0.90
N LEU A 248 -3.34 -5.66 1.47
CA LEU A 248 -3.07 -5.18 2.83
C LEU A 248 -3.51 -6.16 3.92
N ALA A 249 -4.52 -6.99 3.64
CA ALA A 249 -4.96 -8.06 4.53
C ALA A 249 -4.00 -9.27 4.56
N ASP A 250 -3.20 -9.48 3.51
CA ASP A 250 -2.15 -10.50 3.48
C ASP A 250 -1.00 -10.12 4.43
N ALA A 251 -0.77 -10.96 5.45
CA ALA A 251 0.22 -10.70 6.49
C ALA A 251 1.66 -10.53 5.95
N TRP A 252 2.05 -11.30 4.93
CA TRP A 252 3.40 -11.20 4.34
C TRP A 252 3.58 -9.86 3.62
N VAL A 253 2.57 -9.45 2.86
CA VAL A 253 2.56 -8.17 2.15
C VAL A 253 2.53 -7.01 3.14
N ARG A 254 1.65 -7.07 4.15
CA ARG A 254 1.49 -6.04 5.18
C ARG A 254 2.78 -5.78 5.94
N VAL A 255 3.45 -6.85 6.40
CA VAL A 255 4.75 -6.72 7.09
C VAL A 255 5.78 -6.04 6.20
N GLY A 256 5.85 -6.42 4.92
CA GLY A 256 6.77 -5.80 3.96
C GLY A 256 6.47 -4.32 3.70
N ALA A 257 5.20 -3.98 3.42
CA ALA A 257 4.79 -2.62 3.07
C ALA A 257 4.84 -1.66 4.27
N GLU A 258 4.32 -2.06 5.43
CA GLU A 258 4.41 -1.23 6.64
C GLU A 258 5.85 -1.09 7.14
N GLY A 259 6.68 -2.12 6.98
CA GLY A 259 8.11 -2.04 7.26
C GLY A 259 8.80 -0.97 6.42
N ALA A 260 8.55 -0.94 5.11
CA ALA A 260 9.11 0.07 4.21
C ALA A 260 8.61 1.49 4.56
N LEU A 261 7.34 1.62 4.97
CA LEU A 261 6.77 2.89 5.45
C LEU A 261 7.47 3.36 6.73
N ARG A 262 7.72 2.48 7.70
CA ARG A 262 8.40 2.81 8.96
C ARG A 262 9.86 3.21 8.75
N GLU A 263 10.60 2.48 7.92
CA GLU A 263 11.99 2.81 7.55
C GLU A 263 12.07 4.20 6.91
N SER A 264 11.18 4.47 5.95
CA SER A 264 11.10 5.76 5.28
C SER A 264 10.68 6.90 6.21
N ALA A 265 9.73 6.65 7.11
CA ALA A 265 9.29 7.63 8.10
C ALA A 265 10.42 7.98 9.09
N ALA A 266 11.18 7.00 9.55
CA ALA A 266 12.35 7.24 10.40
C ALA A 266 13.40 8.13 9.69
N ALA A 267 13.62 7.90 8.40
CA ALA A 267 14.53 8.74 7.60
C ALA A 267 14.03 10.18 7.46
N LEU A 268 12.72 10.38 7.27
CA LEU A 268 12.10 11.71 7.23
C LEU A 268 12.19 12.44 8.58
N GLN A 269 12.02 11.72 9.69
CA GLN A 269 12.17 12.28 11.03
C GLN A 269 13.60 12.75 11.27
N ALA A 270 14.60 11.97 10.84
CA ALA A 270 15.99 12.35 10.97
C ALA A 270 16.38 13.56 10.10
N GLU A 271 15.82 13.66 8.88
CA GLU A 271 16.13 14.75 7.94
C GLU A 271 15.42 16.07 8.26
N TYR A 272 14.14 16.01 8.63
CA TYR A 272 13.27 17.19 8.74
C TYR A 272 12.75 17.43 10.16
N GLU A 273 13.23 16.67 11.14
CA GLU A 273 12.92 16.84 12.57
C GLU A 273 11.41 16.78 12.91
N PHE A 274 10.63 16.03 12.12
CA PHE A 274 9.21 15.81 12.44
C PHE A 274 9.06 15.15 13.82
N ALA A 275 8.15 15.68 14.63
CA ALA A 275 7.90 15.16 15.98
C ALA A 275 7.45 13.69 15.95
N PRO A 276 7.92 12.83 16.87
CA PRO A 276 7.56 11.40 16.89
C PRO A 276 6.06 11.14 16.92
N GLU A 277 5.31 11.88 17.73
CA GLU A 277 3.86 11.72 17.87
C GLU A 277 3.09 12.26 16.66
N GLU A 278 3.65 13.24 15.95
CA GLU A 278 3.10 13.69 14.67
C GLU A 278 3.28 12.62 13.60
N MET A 279 4.48 12.05 13.49
CA MET A 279 4.78 11.02 12.50
C MET A 279 4.04 9.71 12.76
N ALA A 280 3.87 9.31 14.03
CA ALA A 280 3.06 8.14 14.38
C ALA A 280 1.61 8.30 13.89
N ARG A 281 0.96 9.43 14.19
CA ARG A 281 -0.40 9.74 13.70
C ARG A 281 -0.48 9.81 12.18
N TRP A 282 0.56 10.34 11.55
CA TRP A 282 0.65 10.38 10.10
C TRP A 282 0.71 8.98 9.48
N ILE A 283 1.55 8.09 10.01
CA ILE A 283 1.67 6.68 9.56
C ILE A 283 0.34 5.94 9.74
N GLU A 284 -0.30 6.08 10.89
CA GLU A 284 -1.62 5.49 11.15
C GLU A 284 -2.66 6.01 10.14
N GLY A 285 -2.66 7.31 9.87
CA GLY A 285 -3.51 7.92 8.85
C GLY A 285 -3.23 7.42 7.43
N VAL A 286 -1.96 7.20 7.06
CA VAL A 286 -1.58 6.63 5.76
C VAL A 286 -2.16 5.22 5.61
N ILE A 287 -2.01 4.37 6.63
CA ILE A 287 -2.50 2.99 6.62
C ILE A 287 -4.02 2.98 6.57
N ALA A 288 -4.70 3.71 7.46
CA ALA A 288 -6.17 3.75 7.53
C ALA A 288 -6.81 4.28 6.24
N GLN A 289 -6.20 5.30 5.61
CA GLN A 289 -6.69 5.83 4.34
C GLN A 289 -6.47 4.87 3.17
N THR A 290 -5.45 4.02 3.25
CA THR A 290 -5.17 2.98 2.25
C THR A 290 -6.06 1.76 2.45
N ASP A 291 -6.41 1.43 3.70
CA ASP A 291 -7.35 0.37 4.09
C ASP A 291 -8.82 0.81 3.92
N ASN A 292 -9.15 1.32 2.74
CA ASN A 292 -10.45 1.88 2.43
C ASN A 292 -11.11 1.15 1.26
N PRO A 293 -11.98 0.14 1.52
CA PRO A 293 -12.60 -0.65 0.47
C PRO A 293 -13.51 0.18 -0.44
N ALA A 294 -14.02 1.32 0.03
CA ALA A 294 -14.89 2.20 -0.75
C ALA A 294 -14.18 2.92 -1.90
N LEU A 295 -12.85 2.94 -1.94
CA LEU A 295 -12.08 3.52 -3.04
C LEU A 295 -11.91 2.56 -4.22
N GLY A 296 -12.07 1.24 -4.01
CA GLY A 296 -11.95 0.23 -5.07
C GLY A 296 -10.57 0.17 -5.73
N ASP A 297 -9.51 0.61 -5.04
CA ASP A 297 -8.17 0.71 -5.61
C ASP A 297 -7.55 -0.65 -5.92
N THR A 298 -6.84 -0.71 -7.06
CA THR A 298 -6.19 -1.94 -7.54
C THR A 298 -4.69 -1.87 -7.43
N VAL A 299 -4.08 -3.05 -7.26
CA VAL A 299 -2.63 -3.26 -7.30
C VAL A 299 -2.05 -2.73 -8.60
N ALA A 300 -2.71 -2.97 -9.74
CA ALA A 300 -2.25 -2.46 -11.03
C ALA A 300 -2.19 -0.92 -11.06
N ARG A 301 -3.21 -0.24 -10.53
CA ARG A 301 -3.24 1.23 -10.45
C ARG A 301 -2.11 1.77 -9.57
N TYR A 302 -1.88 1.17 -8.41
CA TYR A 302 -0.80 1.57 -7.50
C TYR A 302 0.58 1.10 -7.98
N GLY A 303 0.67 0.09 -8.83
CA GLY A 303 1.90 -0.44 -9.42
C GLY A 303 2.36 0.30 -10.67
N ALA A 304 1.44 0.92 -11.41
CA ALA A 304 1.67 1.53 -12.72
C ALA A 304 2.90 2.47 -12.82
N ASP A 305 3.62 2.39 -13.93
CA ASP A 305 4.83 3.16 -14.25
C ASP A 305 5.96 2.96 -13.21
N PRO A 306 6.45 1.72 -13.01
CA PRO A 306 7.59 1.45 -12.13
C PRO A 306 8.86 2.16 -12.61
N ARG A 307 9.03 2.41 -13.92
CA ARG A 307 10.16 3.16 -14.49
C ARG A 307 10.30 4.54 -13.84
N ARG A 308 9.20 5.29 -13.69
CA ARG A 308 9.23 6.58 -13.00
C ARG A 308 9.44 6.42 -11.50
N LYS A 309 8.78 5.44 -10.87
CA LYS A 309 8.80 5.23 -9.41
C LYS A 309 10.15 4.78 -8.86
N LEU A 310 10.98 4.16 -9.71
CA LEU A 310 12.34 3.74 -9.39
C LEU A 310 13.38 4.86 -9.52
N ARG A 311 13.04 6.02 -10.09
CA ARG A 311 14.01 7.12 -10.28
C ARG A 311 14.62 7.60 -8.97
N HIS A 312 15.83 8.13 -9.07
CA HIS A 312 16.71 8.59 -7.99
C HIS A 312 16.01 9.23 -6.78
N ASP A 313 15.13 10.22 -7.00
CA ASP A 313 14.47 10.98 -5.94
C ASP A 313 12.97 10.67 -5.78
N ASP A 314 12.43 9.69 -6.52
CA ASP A 314 11.03 9.26 -6.39
C ASP A 314 10.84 8.32 -5.18
N ARG A 315 9.66 7.74 -5.06
CA ARG A 315 9.10 7.09 -3.86
C ARG A 315 9.76 5.77 -3.41
N LEU A 316 10.76 5.25 -4.12
CA LEU A 316 11.45 4.01 -3.72
C LEU A 316 12.96 4.22 -3.52
N ALA A 317 13.67 4.62 -4.57
CA ALA A 317 15.11 4.87 -4.49
C ALA A 317 15.44 6.05 -3.56
N GLY A 318 14.61 7.09 -3.60
CA GLY A 318 14.74 8.28 -2.77
C GLY A 318 14.70 8.01 -1.26
N PRO A 319 13.65 7.37 -0.71
CA PRO A 319 13.59 7.06 0.71
C PRO A 319 14.66 6.06 1.14
N LEU A 320 15.03 5.08 0.29
CA LEU A 320 16.15 4.18 0.61
C LEU A 320 17.46 4.97 0.75
N ARG A 321 17.75 5.88 -0.18
CA ARG A 321 18.95 6.73 -0.10
C ARG A 321 18.93 7.63 1.13
N LEU A 322 17.78 8.22 1.45
CA LEU A 322 17.62 9.06 2.63
C LEU A 322 17.89 8.26 3.92
N ALA A 323 17.26 7.08 4.05
CA ALA A 323 17.45 6.20 5.19
C ALA A 323 18.92 5.79 5.37
N ARG A 324 19.58 5.38 4.28
CA ARG A 324 21.01 5.01 4.29
C ARG A 324 21.92 6.20 4.62
N GLY A 325 21.58 7.40 4.16
CA GLY A 325 22.30 8.63 4.53
C GLY A 325 22.27 8.94 6.02
N HIS A 326 21.23 8.50 6.72
CA HIS A 326 21.07 8.62 8.18
C HIS A 326 21.48 7.36 8.96
N GLY A 327 22.13 6.38 8.32
CA GLY A 327 22.56 5.14 8.96
C GLY A 327 21.42 4.20 9.37
N ILE A 328 20.24 4.34 8.76
CA ILE A 328 19.07 3.51 9.06
C ILE A 328 19.08 2.26 8.18
N GLU A 329 19.10 1.09 8.82
CA GLU A 329 18.92 -0.17 8.12
C GLU A 329 17.57 -0.23 7.43
N SER A 330 17.57 -0.65 6.16
CA SER A 330 16.40 -0.52 5.28
C SER A 330 16.03 -1.81 4.52
N PRO A 331 15.92 -2.98 5.20
CA PRO A 331 15.61 -4.25 4.53
C PRO A 331 14.26 -4.25 3.79
N HIS A 332 13.25 -3.53 4.27
CA HIS A 332 11.92 -3.52 3.66
C HIS A 332 11.86 -2.63 2.40
N LEU A 333 12.51 -1.45 2.41
CA LEU A 333 12.67 -0.61 1.22
C LEU A 333 13.49 -1.34 0.14
N THR A 334 14.57 -2.03 0.54
CA THR A 334 15.35 -2.90 -0.34
C THR A 334 14.47 -3.96 -1.01
N ARG A 335 13.61 -4.65 -0.23
CA ARG A 335 12.65 -5.63 -0.76
C ARG A 335 11.61 -5.00 -1.68
N ALA A 336 11.10 -3.81 -1.36
CA ALA A 336 10.12 -3.12 -2.18
C ALA A 336 10.69 -2.75 -3.57
N ILE A 337 11.96 -2.33 -3.64
CA ILE A 337 12.65 -2.09 -4.91
C ILE A 337 12.83 -3.40 -5.67
N ALA A 338 13.28 -4.47 -5.02
CA ALA A 338 13.40 -5.78 -5.66
C ALA A 338 12.07 -6.29 -6.22
N ALA A 339 10.97 -6.11 -5.49
CA ALA A 339 9.62 -6.44 -5.95
C ALA A 339 9.20 -5.58 -7.15
N ALA A 340 9.59 -4.29 -7.20
CA ALA A 340 9.33 -3.42 -8.35
C ALA A 340 10.04 -3.90 -9.62
N LEU A 341 11.25 -4.48 -9.50
CA LEU A 341 11.98 -5.09 -10.62
C LEU A 341 11.33 -6.39 -11.13
N LEU A 342 10.62 -7.10 -10.24
CA LEU A 342 9.87 -8.31 -10.56
C LEU A 342 8.44 -8.04 -11.06
N TYR A 343 7.95 -6.80 -10.93
CA TYR A 343 6.60 -6.44 -11.34
C TYR A 343 6.41 -6.58 -12.84
N ARG A 344 5.28 -7.16 -13.25
CA ARG A 344 4.90 -7.37 -14.65
C ARG A 344 3.46 -6.95 -14.85
N ASP A 345 3.24 -6.15 -15.89
CA ASP A 345 1.91 -5.78 -16.38
C ASP A 345 2.02 -5.52 -17.89
N PRO A 346 1.40 -6.35 -18.75
CA PRO A 346 1.51 -6.22 -20.20
C PRO A 346 0.89 -4.92 -20.75
N ASN A 347 0.04 -4.25 -19.96
CA ASN A 347 -0.58 -2.98 -20.36
C ASN A 347 0.21 -1.75 -19.87
N ASP A 348 1.33 -1.95 -19.18
CA ASP A 348 2.16 -0.88 -18.63
C ASP A 348 3.52 -0.81 -19.34
N ALA A 349 3.70 0.21 -20.19
CA ALA A 349 4.95 0.46 -20.89
C ALA A 349 6.14 0.71 -19.94
N GLY A 350 5.89 1.23 -18.74
CA GLY A 350 6.90 1.40 -17.71
C GLY A 350 7.36 0.06 -17.12
N ALA A 351 6.43 -0.88 -16.92
CA ALA A 351 6.74 -2.24 -16.46
C ALA A 351 7.52 -3.02 -17.53
N ALA A 352 7.07 -2.99 -18.78
CA ALA A 352 7.77 -3.62 -19.91
C ALA A 352 9.20 -3.05 -20.09
N TYR A 353 9.39 -1.75 -19.87
CA TYR A 353 10.72 -1.15 -19.89
C TYR A 353 11.63 -1.68 -18.77
N VAL A 354 11.12 -1.77 -17.53
CA VAL A 354 11.88 -2.29 -16.39
C VAL A 354 12.28 -3.75 -16.62
N GLU A 355 11.34 -4.59 -17.08
CA GLU A 355 11.61 -5.97 -17.47
C GLU A 355 12.74 -6.06 -18.50
N GLY A 356 12.62 -5.32 -19.60
CA GLY A 356 13.65 -5.31 -20.64
C GLY A 356 15.03 -4.83 -20.16
N GLN A 357 15.10 -3.92 -19.17
CA GLN A 357 16.37 -3.54 -18.55
C GLN A 357 16.97 -4.68 -17.73
N VAL A 358 16.15 -5.38 -16.94
CA VAL A 358 16.59 -6.52 -16.13
C VAL A 358 17.08 -7.66 -17.03
N ASP A 359 16.35 -7.97 -18.10
CA ASP A 359 16.74 -9.03 -19.05
C ASP A 359 18.05 -8.70 -19.78
N ALA A 360 18.25 -7.44 -20.17
CA ALA A 360 19.42 -7.03 -20.92
C ALA A 360 20.69 -6.88 -20.05
N LEU A 361 20.56 -6.42 -18.81
CA LEU A 361 21.68 -5.98 -17.98
C LEU A 361 21.91 -6.85 -16.74
N GLY A 362 20.93 -7.67 -16.35
CA GLY A 362 20.84 -8.29 -15.04
C GLY A 362 20.37 -7.31 -13.96
N PRO A 363 19.86 -7.82 -12.81
CA PRO A 363 19.17 -7.01 -11.80
C PRO A 363 20.05 -5.91 -11.20
N GLY A 364 21.33 -6.16 -10.95
CA GLY A 364 22.25 -5.18 -10.35
C GLY A 364 22.49 -3.97 -11.26
N LYS A 365 22.89 -4.19 -12.52
CA LYS A 365 23.11 -3.09 -13.47
C LYS A 365 21.80 -2.37 -13.82
N ALA A 366 20.70 -3.11 -13.94
CA ALA A 366 19.38 -2.55 -14.22
C ALA A 366 18.92 -1.60 -13.11
N VAL A 367 18.99 -2.01 -11.84
CA VAL A 367 18.53 -1.16 -10.74
C VAL A 367 19.36 0.11 -10.61
N ARG A 368 20.67 0.05 -10.84
CA ARG A 368 21.54 1.25 -10.88
C ARG A 368 21.09 2.23 -11.97
N ALA A 369 20.88 1.72 -13.18
CA ALA A 369 20.46 2.55 -14.32
C ALA A 369 19.07 3.17 -14.09
N LEU A 370 18.12 2.39 -13.59
CA LEU A 370 16.75 2.85 -13.30
C LEU A 370 16.72 3.88 -12.15
N CYS A 371 17.55 3.67 -11.12
CA CYS A 371 17.63 4.56 -9.96
C CYS A 371 18.59 5.73 -10.16
N GLY A 372 19.36 5.78 -11.24
CA GLY A 372 20.33 6.84 -11.49
C GLY A 372 21.46 6.90 -10.47
N TRP A 373 21.92 5.75 -9.94
CA TRP A 373 23.00 5.69 -8.96
C TRP A 373 24.38 5.65 -9.63
N PRO A 374 25.39 6.35 -9.06
CA PRO A 374 26.74 6.44 -9.63
C PRO A 374 27.57 5.16 -9.43
N ASP A 375 28.75 5.14 -10.06
CA ASP A 375 29.85 4.22 -9.73
C ASP A 375 30.86 4.94 -8.78
N PRO A 376 31.46 4.26 -7.77
CA PRO A 376 31.26 2.85 -7.42
C PRO A 376 29.87 2.57 -6.86
N GLU A 377 29.47 1.31 -6.96
CA GLU A 377 28.12 0.83 -6.63
C GLU A 377 27.77 1.12 -5.15
N PRO A 378 26.57 1.66 -4.86
CA PRO A 378 26.12 1.76 -3.49
C PRO A 378 26.03 0.37 -2.85
N GLU A 379 26.54 0.23 -1.62
CA GLU A 379 26.60 -1.05 -0.88
C GLU A 379 25.23 -1.76 -0.79
N TRP A 380 24.14 -0.99 -0.79
CA TRP A 380 22.78 -1.52 -0.70
C TRP A 380 22.26 -2.19 -1.99
N VAL A 381 22.94 -2.05 -3.13
CA VAL A 381 22.49 -2.70 -4.38
C VAL A 381 22.60 -4.22 -4.29
N GLU A 382 23.65 -4.77 -3.66
CA GLU A 382 23.75 -6.21 -3.44
C GLU A 382 22.57 -6.74 -2.61
N GLY A 383 22.12 -5.95 -1.62
CA GLY A 383 20.92 -6.27 -0.84
C GLY A 383 19.67 -6.38 -1.72
N ILE A 384 19.53 -5.50 -2.71
CA ILE A 384 18.41 -5.53 -3.67
C ILE A 384 18.53 -6.76 -4.58
N VAL A 385 19.71 -7.09 -5.07
CA VAL A 385 19.93 -8.28 -5.92
C VAL A 385 19.65 -9.57 -5.16
N ARG A 386 20.10 -9.68 -3.90
CA ARG A 386 19.76 -10.82 -3.02
C ARG A 386 18.24 -10.90 -2.80
N ALA A 387 17.58 -9.78 -2.52
CA ALA A 387 16.12 -9.75 -2.37
C ALA A 387 15.41 -10.16 -3.68
N TYR A 388 15.90 -9.71 -4.84
CA TYR A 388 15.35 -10.06 -6.15
C TYR A 388 15.35 -11.56 -6.40
N GLY A 389 16.44 -12.26 -6.04
CA GLY A 389 16.51 -13.73 -6.15
C GLY A 389 15.64 -14.48 -5.12
N ARG A 390 15.52 -13.94 -3.90
CA ARG A 390 14.79 -14.59 -2.80
C ARG A 390 13.26 -14.48 -2.92
N LEU A 391 12.75 -13.32 -3.36
CA LEU A 391 11.30 -13.04 -3.36
C LEU A 391 10.46 -14.06 -4.14
N PRO A 392 10.83 -14.51 -5.36
CA PRO A 392 10.07 -15.54 -6.07
C PRO A 392 10.01 -16.87 -5.31
N VAL A 393 11.11 -17.24 -4.64
CA VAL A 393 11.18 -18.47 -3.84
C VAL A 393 10.28 -18.34 -2.60
N GLU A 394 10.32 -17.20 -1.90
CA GLU A 394 9.42 -16.95 -0.76
C GLU A 394 7.94 -17.09 -1.16
N VAL A 395 7.55 -16.51 -2.30
CA VAL A 395 6.18 -16.55 -2.83
C VAL A 395 5.77 -17.97 -3.19
N GLN A 396 6.64 -18.70 -3.90
CA GLN A 396 6.41 -20.08 -4.30
C GLN A 396 6.16 -20.98 -3.07
N TRP A 397 7.03 -20.88 -2.07
CA TRP A 397 6.92 -21.71 -0.86
C TRP A 397 5.74 -21.31 0.03
N ALA A 398 5.34 -20.05 0.05
CA ALA A 398 4.09 -19.63 0.67
C ALA A 398 2.87 -20.26 -0.04
N GLY A 399 2.89 -20.34 -1.38
CA GLY A 399 1.87 -21.05 -2.16
C GLY A 399 1.81 -22.54 -1.84
N TYR A 400 2.96 -23.21 -1.75
CA TYR A 400 3.02 -24.62 -1.33
C TYR A 400 2.50 -24.82 0.10
N ALA A 401 2.79 -23.90 1.01
CA ALA A 401 2.32 -23.99 2.39
C ALA A 401 0.79 -23.89 2.49
N GLU A 402 0.19 -22.99 1.70
CA GLU A 402 -1.27 -22.86 1.57
C GLU A 402 -1.90 -24.11 0.94
N GLN A 403 -1.30 -24.63 -0.13
CA GLN A 403 -1.74 -25.88 -0.74
C GLN A 403 -1.66 -27.06 0.24
N ALA A 404 -0.55 -27.19 0.98
CA ALA A 404 -0.38 -28.24 1.98
C ALA A 404 -1.39 -28.14 3.13
N TYR A 405 -1.78 -26.92 3.51
CA TYR A 405 -2.88 -26.71 4.47
C TYR A 405 -4.19 -27.33 3.96
N HIS A 406 -4.59 -26.97 2.74
CA HIS A 406 -5.86 -27.44 2.15
C HIS A 406 -5.86 -28.95 1.89
N LEU A 407 -4.75 -29.48 1.37
CA LEU A 407 -4.58 -30.92 1.16
C LEU A 407 -4.62 -31.66 2.50
N GLY A 408 -3.88 -31.19 3.51
CA GLY A 408 -3.88 -31.79 4.85
C GLY A 408 -5.28 -31.84 5.46
N PHE A 409 -6.02 -30.73 5.39
CA PHE A 409 -7.40 -30.67 5.85
C PHE A 409 -8.29 -31.69 5.12
N GLY A 410 -8.22 -31.71 3.78
CA GLY A 410 -9.04 -32.56 2.94
C GLY A 410 -8.73 -34.05 3.09
N TYR A 411 -7.44 -34.39 3.21
CA TYR A 411 -6.97 -35.76 3.38
C TYR A 411 -7.40 -36.33 4.73
N GLU A 412 -7.22 -35.57 5.82
CA GLU A 412 -7.66 -36.05 7.13
C GLU A 412 -9.18 -36.23 7.20
N ARG A 413 -9.95 -35.36 6.53
CA ARG A 413 -11.40 -35.49 6.45
C ARG A 413 -11.84 -36.76 5.71
N THR A 414 -11.07 -37.18 4.71
CA THR A 414 -11.48 -38.22 3.76
C THR A 414 -10.89 -39.58 4.12
N TYR A 415 -9.58 -39.64 4.30
CA TYR A 415 -8.83 -40.87 4.45
C TYR A 415 -8.59 -41.24 5.91
N LYS A 416 -8.58 -40.23 6.80
CA LYS A 416 -8.18 -40.37 8.20
C LYS A 416 -6.72 -40.85 8.31
N GLY A 417 -6.16 -40.80 9.52
CA GLY A 417 -4.76 -41.19 9.73
C GLY A 417 -3.81 -40.00 9.59
N CYS A 418 -3.77 -39.19 10.65
CA CYS A 418 -3.16 -37.85 10.65
C CYS A 418 -1.70 -37.84 10.16
N GLY A 419 -0.90 -38.86 10.49
CA GLY A 419 0.50 -38.96 10.07
C GLY A 419 0.68 -39.16 8.57
N GLN A 420 -0.13 -40.05 7.98
CA GLN A 420 -0.15 -40.29 6.53
C GLN A 420 -0.66 -39.07 5.78
N CYS A 421 -1.73 -38.44 6.29
CA CYS A 421 -2.32 -37.26 5.66
C CYS A 421 -1.33 -36.09 5.54
N ILE A 422 -0.46 -35.87 6.53
CA ILE A 422 0.58 -34.84 6.43
C ILE A 422 1.65 -35.21 5.43
N LEU A 423 2.17 -36.45 5.48
CA LEU A 423 3.19 -36.89 4.54
C LEU A 423 2.71 -36.71 3.11
N ALA A 424 1.48 -37.16 2.80
CA ALA A 424 0.86 -36.96 1.50
C ALA A 424 0.67 -35.48 1.17
N ALA A 425 0.11 -34.68 2.08
CA ALA A 425 -0.13 -33.26 1.82
C ALA A 425 1.17 -32.49 1.52
N VAL A 426 2.26 -32.76 2.24
CA VAL A 426 3.56 -32.12 2.01
C VAL A 426 4.14 -32.58 0.67
N GLN A 427 4.11 -33.88 0.37
CA GLN A 427 4.61 -34.42 -0.89
C GLN A 427 3.81 -33.92 -2.10
N ASP A 428 2.49 -33.91 -2.01
CA ASP A 428 1.62 -33.49 -3.11
C ASP A 428 1.65 -31.98 -3.35
N ALA A 429 1.91 -31.19 -2.30
CA ALA A 429 2.10 -29.74 -2.44
C ALA A 429 3.47 -29.39 -3.05
N THR A 430 4.54 -30.09 -2.66
CA THR A 430 5.92 -29.66 -2.96
C THR A 430 6.62 -30.50 -4.02
N GLY A 431 6.21 -31.76 -4.22
CA GLY A 431 6.90 -32.74 -5.07
C GLY A 431 8.32 -33.09 -4.62
N LEU A 432 8.68 -32.78 -3.37
CA LEU A 432 10.07 -32.67 -2.92
C LEU A 432 10.76 -34.02 -2.67
N PHE A 433 10.03 -35.04 -2.22
CA PHE A 433 10.64 -36.30 -1.79
C PHE A 433 10.77 -37.30 -2.94
N ASP A 434 11.85 -38.08 -2.89
CA ASP A 434 12.00 -39.27 -3.73
C ASP A 434 10.81 -40.22 -3.52
N ARG A 435 10.25 -40.74 -4.61
CA ARG A 435 9.00 -41.52 -4.58
C ARG A 435 9.14 -42.82 -3.79
N ALA A 436 10.28 -43.51 -3.89
CA ALA A 436 10.47 -44.79 -3.21
C ALA A 436 10.62 -44.56 -1.69
N LEU A 437 11.40 -43.55 -1.30
CA LEU A 437 11.55 -43.17 0.11
C LEU A 437 10.24 -42.67 0.71
N PHE A 438 9.51 -41.84 -0.03
CA PHE A 438 8.20 -41.34 0.37
C PHE A 438 7.20 -42.49 0.62
N ASN A 439 7.07 -43.43 -0.33
CA ASN A 439 6.13 -44.54 -0.19
C ASN A 439 6.42 -45.39 1.05
N GLY A 440 7.69 -45.71 1.30
CA GLY A 440 8.09 -46.46 2.50
C GLY A 440 7.77 -45.72 3.80
N ALA A 441 8.00 -44.40 3.85
CA ALA A 441 7.64 -43.58 5.01
C ALA A 441 6.12 -43.48 5.19
N PHE A 442 5.37 -43.31 4.10
CA PHE A 442 3.92 -43.23 4.09
C PHE A 442 3.28 -44.54 4.59
N GLU A 443 3.73 -45.70 4.10
CA GLU A 443 3.25 -47.01 4.55
C GLU A 443 3.58 -47.25 6.02
N ALA A 444 4.80 -46.93 6.46
CA ALA A 444 5.23 -47.08 7.85
C ALA A 444 4.44 -46.17 8.82
N ALA A 445 3.91 -45.05 8.35
CA ALA A 445 3.14 -44.13 9.18
C ALA A 445 1.73 -44.64 9.55
N THR A 446 1.24 -45.72 8.94
CA THR A 446 -0.11 -46.29 9.18
C THR A 446 -0.40 -46.52 10.67
N GLY A 447 0.56 -47.11 11.39
CA GLY A 447 0.40 -47.44 12.81
C GLY A 447 0.52 -46.25 13.76
N LEU A 448 0.83 -45.04 13.27
CA LEU A 448 1.12 -43.89 14.13
C LEU A 448 -0.12 -43.07 14.50
N ALA A 449 -1.27 -43.34 13.87
CA ALA A 449 -2.50 -42.59 14.03
C ALA A 449 -3.06 -42.63 15.47
N GLY A 450 -3.82 -41.60 15.85
CA GLY A 450 -4.49 -41.53 17.16
C GLY A 450 -3.52 -41.58 18.35
N GLY A 451 -2.35 -40.94 18.21
CA GLY A 451 -1.33 -40.95 19.25
C GLY A 451 -0.60 -42.28 19.38
N ILE A 452 -0.37 -42.93 18.22
CA ILE A 452 0.36 -44.17 17.95
C ILE A 452 -0.43 -45.47 18.18
N GLY A 453 -1.36 -45.77 17.29
CA GLY A 453 -2.16 -46.99 17.38
C GLY A 453 -3.42 -46.78 18.20
N LEU A 454 -3.95 -45.55 18.17
CA LEU A 454 -5.20 -45.13 18.82
C LEU A 454 -5.16 -45.06 20.36
N CYS A 455 -3.99 -45.13 20.98
CA CYS A 455 -3.85 -45.05 22.43
C CYS A 455 -4.18 -43.66 23.01
N GLY A 456 -4.04 -42.59 22.22
CA GLY A 456 -4.41 -41.21 22.59
C GLY A 456 -3.47 -40.52 23.59
N ASP A 457 -2.61 -41.24 24.30
CA ASP A 457 -1.65 -40.71 25.29
C ASP A 457 -0.23 -40.51 24.73
N GLY A 458 0.05 -41.05 23.55
CA GLY A 458 1.31 -40.88 22.82
C GLY A 458 1.38 -39.59 21.98
N THR A 459 2.52 -39.41 21.31
CA THR A 459 2.78 -38.26 20.44
C THR A 459 1.76 -38.19 19.32
N CYS A 460 1.22 -37.00 19.07
CA CYS A 460 0.29 -36.75 17.99
C CYS A 460 0.86 -37.22 16.65
N SER A 461 0.08 -38.01 15.92
CA SER A 461 0.50 -38.52 14.62
C SER A 461 0.75 -37.40 13.61
N ALA A 462 0.08 -36.26 13.76
CA ALA A 462 0.32 -35.08 12.92
C ALA A 462 1.75 -34.53 13.14
N PHE A 463 2.18 -34.40 14.40
CA PHE A 463 3.55 -33.99 14.71
C PHE A 463 4.56 -35.03 14.20
N THR A 464 4.31 -36.31 14.47
CA THR A 464 5.19 -37.41 14.04
C THR A 464 5.31 -37.49 12.52
N GLY A 465 4.20 -37.35 11.78
CA GLY A 465 4.20 -37.32 10.31
C GLY A 465 4.99 -36.13 9.76
N GLY A 466 4.86 -34.95 10.38
CA GLY A 466 5.67 -33.79 10.04
C GLY A 466 7.16 -33.99 10.32
N ALA A 467 7.51 -34.64 11.43
CA ALA A 467 8.89 -34.99 11.75
C ALA A 467 9.49 -35.99 10.74
N LEU A 468 8.70 -36.97 10.28
CA LEU A 468 9.08 -37.88 9.21
C LEU A 468 9.34 -37.12 7.90
N ALA A 469 8.47 -36.18 7.52
CA ALA A 469 8.64 -35.35 6.33
C ALA A 469 9.94 -34.51 6.38
N LEU A 470 10.23 -33.88 7.52
CA LEU A 470 11.47 -33.13 7.71
C LEU A 470 12.71 -34.03 7.72
N GLY A 471 12.58 -35.26 8.23
CA GLY A 471 13.62 -36.29 8.14
C GLY A 471 13.87 -36.77 6.70
N LEU A 472 12.83 -36.85 5.86
CA LEU A 472 12.97 -37.13 4.43
C LEU A 472 13.65 -35.97 3.69
N TYR A 473 13.39 -34.72 4.10
CA TYR A 473 14.06 -33.55 3.55
C TYR A 473 15.57 -33.50 3.88
N SER A 474 15.95 -33.87 5.11
CA SER A 474 17.34 -33.87 5.57
C SER A 474 17.74 -35.26 6.11
N PRO A 475 17.88 -36.28 5.24
CA PRO A 475 18.02 -37.66 5.68
C PRO A 475 19.44 -37.98 6.16
N ARG A 476 19.54 -38.93 7.10
CA ARG A 476 20.78 -39.63 7.44
C ARG A 476 20.71 -41.05 6.92
N ARG A 477 21.45 -41.37 5.87
CA ARG A 477 21.36 -42.66 5.18
C ARG A 477 22.22 -43.70 5.88
N ARG A 478 21.70 -44.92 6.01
CA ARG A 478 22.44 -46.05 6.59
C ARG A 478 23.76 -46.34 5.87
N THR A 479 23.79 -46.15 4.55
CA THR A 479 24.99 -46.33 3.71
C THR A 479 26.02 -45.22 3.86
N HIS A 480 25.66 -44.08 4.46
CA HIS A 480 26.51 -42.88 4.58
C HIS A 480 26.48 -42.33 6.01
N PHE A 481 26.44 -43.21 7.02
CA PHE A 481 26.09 -42.85 8.40
C PHE A 481 27.01 -41.76 8.99
N ASP A 482 28.31 -41.81 8.70
CA ASP A 482 29.28 -40.82 9.19
C ASP A 482 29.31 -39.55 8.33
N ALA A 483 29.15 -39.68 7.01
CA ALA A 483 29.14 -38.55 6.08
C ALA A 483 27.88 -37.68 6.21
N ASP A 484 26.73 -38.25 6.59
CA ASP A 484 25.46 -37.52 6.76
C ASP A 484 25.31 -36.92 8.18
N ARG A 485 26.41 -36.71 8.93
CA ARG A 485 26.35 -36.22 10.31
C ARG A 485 25.77 -34.81 10.42
N GLU A 486 26.08 -33.91 9.49
CA GLU A 486 25.52 -32.55 9.46
C GLU A 486 24.03 -32.58 9.10
N SER A 487 23.65 -33.40 8.10
CA SER A 487 22.24 -33.61 7.72
C SER A 487 21.39 -34.07 8.91
N LYS A 488 21.93 -34.94 9.78
CA LYS A 488 21.26 -35.35 11.02
C LYS A 488 20.96 -34.17 11.95
N TYR A 489 21.93 -33.29 12.20
CA TYR A 489 21.72 -32.15 13.09
C TYR A 489 20.80 -31.11 12.47
N ARG A 490 20.87 -30.93 11.15
CA ARG A 490 19.89 -30.12 10.42
C ARG A 490 18.48 -30.66 10.60
N ALA A 491 18.25 -31.96 10.43
CA ALA A 491 16.93 -32.57 10.69
C ALA A 491 16.44 -32.30 12.13
N TYR A 492 17.33 -32.36 13.12
CA TYR A 492 16.97 -32.03 14.51
C TYR A 492 16.53 -30.58 14.68
N ASP A 493 17.24 -29.63 14.09
CA ASP A 493 16.87 -28.20 14.11
C ASP A 493 15.48 -27.97 13.50
N LEU A 494 15.22 -28.55 12.32
CA LEU A 494 13.93 -28.40 11.64
C LEU A 494 12.78 -28.97 12.47
N ILE A 495 12.97 -30.12 13.11
CA ILE A 495 11.95 -30.74 13.96
C ILE A 495 11.76 -29.93 15.25
N GLN A 496 12.82 -29.35 15.82
CA GLN A 496 12.72 -28.45 16.97
C GLN A 496 11.90 -27.19 16.66
N ARG A 497 12.03 -26.65 15.45
CA ARG A 497 11.20 -25.53 14.97
C ARG A 497 9.73 -25.93 14.85
N LEU A 498 9.44 -27.12 14.33
CA LEU A 498 8.06 -27.64 14.31
C LEU A 498 7.52 -27.84 15.73
N HIS A 499 8.33 -28.39 16.62
CA HIS A 499 7.99 -28.59 18.03
C HIS A 499 7.66 -27.27 18.73
N ALA A 500 8.46 -26.23 18.51
CA ALA A 500 8.20 -24.89 19.06
C ALA A 500 6.85 -24.33 18.62
N ARG A 501 6.45 -24.54 17.35
CA ARG A 501 5.13 -24.13 16.83
C ARG A 501 3.98 -24.90 17.49
N TYR A 502 4.16 -26.20 17.72
CA TYR A 502 3.18 -27.00 18.46
C TYR A 502 3.03 -26.56 19.92
N LEU A 503 4.13 -26.32 20.63
CA LEU A 503 4.08 -25.83 22.01
C LEU A 503 3.42 -24.44 22.09
N ALA A 504 3.77 -23.54 21.17
CA ALA A 504 3.22 -22.19 21.15
C ALA A 504 1.70 -22.17 20.90
N TYR A 505 1.19 -23.10 20.07
CA TYR A 505 -0.22 -23.13 19.70
C TYR A 505 -1.06 -24.06 20.59
N TYR A 506 -0.63 -25.32 20.78
CA TYR A 506 -1.39 -26.35 21.51
C TYR A 506 -0.97 -26.54 22.97
N GLY A 507 0.18 -26.00 23.37
CA GLY A 507 0.77 -26.25 24.70
C GLY A 507 1.41 -27.63 24.87
N GLY A 508 1.45 -28.46 23.82
CA GLY A 508 1.96 -29.83 23.89
C GLY A 508 2.04 -30.53 22.54
N ILE A 509 2.58 -31.75 22.52
CA ILE A 509 2.70 -32.60 21.32
C ILE A 509 1.97 -33.94 21.45
N ARG A 510 1.44 -34.28 22.62
CA ARG A 510 0.69 -35.53 22.82
C ARG A 510 -0.72 -35.40 22.26
N CYS A 511 -1.26 -36.51 21.76
CA CYS A 511 -2.59 -36.51 21.14
C CYS A 511 -3.67 -36.03 22.13
N CYS A 512 -3.60 -36.46 23.39
CA CYS A 512 -4.50 -36.02 24.45
C CYS A 512 -4.39 -34.51 24.78
N GLU A 513 -3.19 -33.93 24.71
CA GLU A 513 -2.99 -32.49 24.92
C GLU A 513 -3.66 -31.68 23.81
N ILE A 514 -3.47 -32.11 22.57
CA ILE A 514 -4.13 -31.50 21.40
C ILE A 514 -5.65 -31.71 21.49
N HIS A 515 -6.12 -32.87 21.94
CA HIS A 515 -7.54 -33.08 22.14
C HIS A 515 -8.11 -32.12 23.20
N ASN A 516 -7.42 -31.95 24.32
CA ASN A 516 -7.83 -30.97 25.34
C ASN A 516 -7.90 -29.55 24.76
N HIS A 517 -6.93 -29.16 23.94
CA HIS A 517 -6.93 -27.86 23.26
C HIS A 517 -8.12 -27.72 22.28
N GLU A 518 -8.34 -28.71 21.42
CA GLU A 518 -9.32 -28.61 20.33
C GLU A 518 -10.77 -28.90 20.75
N PHE A 519 -10.97 -29.81 21.71
CA PHE A 519 -12.28 -30.32 22.12
C PHE A 519 -12.62 -30.03 23.58
N GLY A 520 -11.68 -29.53 24.40
CA GLY A 520 -11.87 -29.34 25.85
C GLY A 520 -11.71 -30.61 26.69
N ARG A 521 -11.55 -31.78 26.06
CA ARG A 521 -11.23 -33.06 26.72
C ARG A 521 -10.49 -34.01 25.79
N ALA A 522 -9.77 -34.97 26.36
CA ALA A 522 -9.24 -36.12 25.63
C ALA A 522 -10.31 -37.20 25.41
N TYR A 523 -10.06 -38.08 24.43
CA TYR A 523 -10.93 -39.21 24.05
C TYR A 523 -10.07 -40.47 23.98
N ASP A 524 -10.56 -41.60 24.52
CA ASP A 524 -9.91 -42.91 24.36
C ASP A 524 -10.40 -43.57 23.06
N LEU A 525 -9.57 -43.51 22.02
CA LEU A 525 -9.95 -43.99 20.69
C LEU A 525 -9.98 -45.53 20.57
N ARG A 526 -9.67 -46.26 21.65
CA ARG A 526 -9.83 -47.72 21.72
C ARG A 526 -11.25 -48.12 22.11
N ASP A 527 -11.97 -47.24 22.81
CA ASP A 527 -13.38 -47.43 23.17
C ASP A 527 -14.30 -47.00 22.00
N PRO A 528 -15.16 -47.90 21.49
CA PRO A 528 -16.13 -47.55 20.45
C PRO A 528 -17.02 -46.34 20.77
N SER A 529 -17.49 -46.20 22.02
CA SER A 529 -18.38 -45.12 22.43
C SER A 529 -17.67 -43.76 22.45
N GLU A 530 -16.41 -43.74 22.89
CA GLU A 530 -15.57 -42.54 22.85
C GLU A 530 -15.19 -42.15 21.41
N ARG A 531 -15.03 -43.13 20.50
CA ARG A 531 -14.84 -42.84 19.07
C ARG A 531 -16.08 -42.19 18.45
N GLU A 532 -17.27 -42.66 18.77
CA GLU A 532 -18.52 -42.03 18.31
C GLU A 532 -18.64 -40.60 18.85
N ALA A 533 -18.33 -40.39 20.14
CA ALA A 533 -18.32 -39.06 20.74
C ALA A 533 -17.28 -38.14 20.10
N PHE A 534 -16.09 -38.66 19.79
CA PHE A 534 -15.01 -37.94 19.10
C PHE A 534 -15.44 -37.48 17.70
N GLU A 535 -16.06 -38.37 16.92
CA GLU A 535 -16.58 -38.04 15.60
C GLU A 535 -17.75 -37.03 15.69
N ALA A 536 -18.66 -37.20 16.65
CA ALA A 536 -19.76 -36.25 16.90
C ALA A 536 -19.24 -34.85 17.27
N ALA A 537 -18.13 -34.76 18.01
CA ALA A 537 -17.46 -33.52 18.38
C ALA A 537 -16.76 -32.82 17.20
N GLY A 538 -16.77 -33.43 16.00
CA GLY A 538 -16.22 -32.83 14.77
C GLY A 538 -14.77 -33.20 14.48
N ALA A 539 -14.26 -34.31 15.05
CA ALA A 539 -12.88 -34.75 14.86
C ALA A 539 -12.39 -34.65 13.40
N HIS A 540 -13.04 -35.36 12.48
CA HIS A 540 -12.68 -35.34 11.06
C HIS A 540 -13.50 -34.32 10.25
N ARG A 541 -14.25 -33.42 10.90
CA ARG A 541 -14.98 -32.35 10.24
C ARG A 541 -14.18 -31.05 10.25
N ASP A 542 -13.76 -30.60 11.42
CA ASP A 542 -13.15 -29.27 11.62
C ASP A 542 -12.08 -29.21 12.72
N LYS A 543 -11.83 -30.31 13.45
CA LYS A 543 -10.86 -30.34 14.57
C LYS A 543 -9.52 -30.96 14.18
N CYS A 544 -9.41 -32.29 14.16
CA CYS A 544 -8.17 -32.97 13.77
C CYS A 544 -7.76 -32.65 12.33
N THR A 545 -8.73 -32.37 11.46
CA THR A 545 -8.47 -31.82 10.12
C THR A 545 -7.69 -30.50 10.17
N GLY A 546 -8.06 -29.60 11.08
CA GLY A 546 -7.33 -28.34 11.34
C GLY A 546 -5.93 -28.58 11.91
N VAL A 547 -5.76 -29.58 12.77
CA VAL A 547 -4.45 -29.97 13.32
C VAL A 547 -3.51 -30.44 12.21
N VAL A 548 -3.98 -31.35 11.35
CA VAL A 548 -3.24 -31.85 10.19
C VAL A 548 -2.91 -30.73 9.21
N ALA A 549 -3.88 -29.88 8.88
CA ALA A 549 -3.71 -28.75 7.98
C ALA A 549 -2.60 -27.78 8.45
N ARG A 550 -2.66 -27.35 9.72
CA ARG A 550 -1.64 -26.46 10.30
C ARG A 550 -0.27 -27.11 10.33
N ALA A 551 -0.20 -28.38 10.69
CA ALA A 551 1.07 -29.11 10.76
C ALA A 551 1.72 -29.27 9.38
N ALA A 552 0.94 -29.63 8.35
CA ALA A 552 1.42 -29.72 6.98
C ALA A 552 1.93 -28.36 6.47
N ARG A 553 1.17 -27.29 6.71
CA ARG A 553 1.59 -25.91 6.42
C ARG A 553 2.90 -25.56 7.10
N TRP A 554 3.03 -25.82 8.40
CA TRP A 554 4.23 -25.49 9.16
C TRP A 554 5.47 -26.23 8.68
N VAL A 555 5.33 -27.51 8.29
CA VAL A 555 6.43 -28.28 7.70
C VAL A 555 6.90 -27.62 6.39
N VAL A 556 5.98 -27.25 5.51
CA VAL A 556 6.32 -26.60 4.24
C VAL A 556 6.92 -25.22 4.46
N GLU A 557 6.40 -24.41 5.39
CA GLU A 557 7.00 -23.13 5.77
C GLU A 557 8.44 -23.30 6.29
N ILE A 558 8.67 -24.30 7.14
CA ILE A 558 9.99 -24.60 7.70
C ILE A 558 11.00 -24.94 6.61
N ILE A 559 10.60 -25.78 5.65
CA ILE A 559 11.41 -26.14 4.48
C ILE A 559 11.62 -24.91 3.59
N GLY A 560 10.58 -24.12 3.34
CA GLY A 560 10.66 -22.90 2.54
C GLY A 560 11.66 -21.89 3.08
N GLU A 561 11.70 -21.69 4.39
CA GLU A 561 12.71 -20.85 5.06
C GLU A 561 14.14 -21.31 4.77
N GLU A 562 14.37 -22.63 4.65
CA GLU A 562 15.69 -23.18 4.28
C GLU A 562 16.03 -22.97 2.81
N GLN A 563 15.03 -23.07 1.93
CA GLN A 563 15.22 -22.85 0.49
C GLN A 563 15.54 -21.39 0.20
N VAL A 564 14.90 -20.46 0.91
CA VAL A 564 15.18 -19.03 0.82
C VAL A 564 16.59 -18.70 1.33
N LYS A 565 17.03 -19.32 2.44
CA LYS A 565 18.42 -19.20 2.92
C LYS A 565 19.43 -19.77 1.91
N GLY A 566 19.07 -20.78 1.13
CA GLY A 566 19.93 -21.33 0.08
C GLY A 566 20.15 -20.38 -1.11
N GLN A 567 19.31 -19.36 -1.28
CA GLN A 567 19.45 -18.31 -2.29
C GLN A 567 20.27 -17.11 -1.78
N ALA A 568 20.94 -17.26 -0.64
CA ALA A 568 21.53 -16.14 0.11
C ALA A 568 22.85 -15.63 -0.43
#